data_AF-A0A1I6I543-F1
#
_entry.id   AF-A0A1I6I543-F1
#
_cell.length_a   1.000
_cell.length_b   1.000
_cell.length_c   1.000
_cell.angle_alpha   90.00
_cell.angle_beta   90.00
_cell.angle_gamma   90.00
#
_symmetry.space_group_name_H-M   'P 1'
#
loop_
_entity.id
_entity.type
_entity.pdbx_description
1 polymer ?
#
loop_
_entity_poly.entity_id
_entity_poly.type
_entity_poly.pdbx_seq_one_letter_code
_entity_poly.pdbx_strand_id
1 'polypeptide(L)'
;MTEAEETYYTEDRWQNWLDRVEEEELDPENEDSARLLLNLQDDAAIAIAKIVSAYEEDTLSEEAALDELTGVRDIVLSEPTFEGDDVEEKVMLIDGVQTSLVCVFYAAEEYIVAGPAEAVPLGEYVEAAAAAEKEEDLDAALGYLVQAGTRIIEGDELDMSVAEDIEYGLVSEWLNGLDSLQSAMSDPEVVEEEDE
;
A
#
# COMPACT_ATOMS: atom_id res chain seq x y z
N MET A 1 -22.08 25.27 -3.74
CA MET A 1 -21.40 24.84 -2.52
C MET A 1 -21.91 23.44 -2.30
N THR A 2 -21.38 22.53 -3.11
CA THR A 2 -21.60 21.09 -2.97
C THR A 2 -20.99 20.68 -1.64
N GLU A 3 -21.68 19.80 -0.93
CA GLU A 3 -21.16 19.06 0.22
C GLU A 3 -19.71 18.63 -0.09
N ALA A 4 -18.82 18.73 0.89
CA ALA A 4 -17.50 18.11 0.76
C ALA A 4 -17.74 16.67 0.30
N GLU A 5 -17.24 16.33 -0.89
CA GLU A 5 -17.19 14.95 -1.33
C GLU A 5 -16.53 14.17 -0.20
N GLU A 6 -17.22 13.14 0.29
CA GLU A 6 -16.75 12.26 1.34
C GLU A 6 -15.60 11.45 0.74
N THR A 7 -14.41 12.07 0.72
CA THR A 7 -13.19 11.53 0.13
C THR A 7 -12.68 10.39 1.00
N TYR A 8 -12.22 9.32 0.35
CA TYR A 8 -11.73 8.11 1.05
C TYR A 8 -10.43 8.38 1.82
N TYR A 9 -9.65 9.37 1.36
CA TYR A 9 -8.41 9.80 1.97
C TYR A 9 -8.18 11.30 1.74
N THR A 10 -7.56 11.99 2.70
CA THR A 10 -7.35 13.44 2.64
C THR A 10 -5.89 13.79 2.88
N GLU A 11 -5.47 14.95 2.34
CA GLU A 11 -4.14 15.53 2.61
C GLU A 11 -3.90 15.70 4.11
N ASP A 12 -4.91 16.20 4.85
CA ASP A 12 -4.81 16.39 6.30
C ASP A 12 -4.55 15.06 7.05
N ARG A 13 -5.16 13.95 6.62
CA ARG A 13 -4.96 12.63 7.26
C ARG A 13 -3.55 12.11 7.03
N TRP A 14 -3.04 12.23 5.81
CA TRP A 14 -1.64 11.89 5.51
C TRP A 14 -0.67 12.78 6.26
N GLN A 15 -0.92 14.09 6.30
CA GLN A 15 -0.07 15.05 6.99
C GLN A 15 -0.02 14.79 8.50
N ASN A 16 -1.13 14.40 9.14
CA ASN A 16 -1.11 14.03 10.56
C ASN A 16 -0.13 12.89 10.86
N TRP A 17 -0.05 11.89 9.97
CA TRP A 17 0.93 10.83 10.11
C TRP A 17 2.37 11.31 9.89
N LEU A 18 2.60 12.16 8.89
CA LEU A 18 3.91 12.76 8.66
C LEU A 18 4.35 13.62 9.85
N ASP A 19 3.44 14.39 10.46
CA ASP A 19 3.73 15.20 11.65
C ASP A 19 4.18 14.30 12.81
N ARG A 20 3.56 13.13 13.01
CA ARG A 20 4.00 12.15 14.02
C ARG A 20 5.38 11.58 13.73
N VAL A 21 5.62 11.19 12.48
CA VAL A 21 6.94 10.74 12.00
C VAL A 21 7.98 11.84 12.22
N GLU A 22 7.62 13.11 12.07
CA GLU A 22 8.50 14.25 12.32
C GLU A 22 8.78 14.46 13.82
N GLU A 23 7.79 14.28 14.68
CA GLU A 23 7.93 14.46 16.13
C GLU A 23 8.68 13.33 16.84
N GLU A 24 8.65 12.11 16.28
CA GLU A 24 9.27 10.93 16.87
C GLU A 24 10.75 10.76 16.46
N GLU A 25 11.55 10.21 17.40
CA GLU A 25 12.90 9.71 17.10
C GLU A 25 12.76 8.28 16.56
N LEU A 26 12.82 8.13 15.23
CA LEU A 26 12.63 6.83 14.58
C LEU A 26 13.91 6.01 14.62
N ASP A 27 13.79 4.79 15.12
CA ASP A 27 14.86 3.80 15.11
C ASP A 27 14.33 2.51 14.44
N PRO A 28 14.89 2.07 13.30
CA PRO A 28 14.47 0.84 12.63
C PRO A 28 14.60 -0.43 13.50
N GLU A 29 15.41 -0.39 14.57
CA GLU A 29 15.52 -1.49 15.54
C GLU A 29 14.46 -1.41 16.66
N ASN A 30 13.67 -0.35 16.70
CA ASN A 30 12.62 -0.10 17.69
C ASN A 30 11.24 -0.57 17.18
N GLU A 31 10.57 -1.39 17.98
CA GLU A 31 9.24 -1.93 17.68
C GLU A 31 8.16 -0.85 17.52
N ASP A 32 8.24 0.23 18.31
CA ASP A 32 7.25 1.31 18.27
C ASP A 32 7.41 2.14 17.00
N SER A 33 8.65 2.43 16.58
CA SER A 33 8.93 3.11 15.29
C SER A 33 8.48 2.27 14.09
N ALA A 34 8.73 0.96 14.13
CA ALA A 34 8.26 0.04 13.09
C ALA A 34 6.72 0.00 13.04
N ARG A 35 6.06 -0.02 14.21
CA ARG A 35 4.60 0.02 14.30
C ARG A 35 4.01 1.31 13.73
N LEU A 36 4.63 2.46 13.99
CA LEU A 36 4.17 3.74 13.42
C LEU A 36 4.18 3.71 11.89
N LEU A 37 5.28 3.25 11.27
CA LEU A 37 5.40 3.16 9.82
C LEU A 37 4.41 2.15 9.22
N LEU A 38 4.20 1.02 9.88
CA LEU A 38 3.20 0.03 9.46
C LEU A 38 1.77 0.58 9.57
N ASN A 39 1.44 1.28 10.67
CA ASN A 39 0.14 1.91 10.84
C ASN A 39 -0.14 2.94 9.73
N LEU A 40 0.87 3.75 9.36
CA LEU A 40 0.78 4.68 8.24
C LEU A 40 0.48 3.96 6.91
N GLN A 41 1.21 2.87 6.64
CA GLN A 41 1.01 2.05 5.45
C GLN A 41 -0.39 1.42 5.42
N ASP A 42 -0.81 0.81 6.52
CA ASP A 42 -2.11 0.16 6.68
C ASP A 42 -3.24 1.17 6.50
N ASP A 43 -3.10 2.37 7.04
CA ASP A 43 -4.09 3.45 6.92
C ASP A 43 -4.39 3.80 5.45
N ALA A 44 -3.34 3.89 4.63
CA ALA A 44 -3.46 4.10 3.19
C ALA A 44 -4.03 2.86 2.47
N ALA A 45 -3.58 1.65 2.83
CA ALA A 45 -4.09 0.40 2.27
C ALA A 45 -5.60 0.22 2.56
N ILE A 46 -6.08 0.61 3.74
CA ILE A 46 -7.50 0.61 4.12
C ILE A 46 -8.31 1.58 3.25
N ALA A 47 -7.76 2.76 2.94
CA ALA A 47 -8.43 3.69 2.04
C ALA A 47 -8.60 3.09 0.64
N ILE A 48 -7.55 2.44 0.12
CA ILE A 48 -7.58 1.74 -1.17
C ILE A 48 -8.60 0.59 -1.13
N ALA A 49 -8.57 -0.25 -0.09
CA ALA A 49 -9.51 -1.36 0.09
C ALA A 49 -10.97 -0.86 0.10
N LYS A 50 -11.27 0.24 0.79
CA LYS A 50 -12.61 0.83 0.83
C LYS A 50 -13.09 1.32 -0.54
N ILE A 51 -12.21 1.89 -1.36
CA ILE A 51 -12.54 2.30 -2.74
C ILE A 51 -12.87 1.07 -3.57
N VAL A 52 -12.04 0.02 -3.48
CA VAL A 52 -12.23 -1.24 -4.20
C VAL A 52 -13.53 -1.92 -3.79
N SER A 53 -13.81 -2.04 -2.48
CA SER A 53 -15.08 -2.60 -2.00
C SER A 53 -16.29 -1.78 -2.47
N ALA A 54 -16.20 -0.46 -2.46
CA ALA A 54 -17.29 0.39 -2.96
C ALA A 54 -17.53 0.22 -4.46
N TYR A 55 -16.48 -0.08 -5.24
CA TYR A 55 -16.60 -0.48 -6.65
C TYR A 55 -17.27 -1.86 -6.79
N GLU A 56 -16.83 -2.87 -6.04
CA GLU A 56 -17.42 -4.23 -6.06
C GLU A 56 -18.89 -4.25 -5.65
N GLU A 57 -19.29 -3.35 -4.75
CA GLU A 57 -20.66 -3.18 -4.28
C GLU A 57 -21.53 -2.32 -5.24
N ASP A 58 -21.01 -1.96 -6.42
CA ASP A 58 -21.66 -1.06 -7.39
C ASP A 58 -22.02 0.33 -6.80
N THR A 59 -21.38 0.74 -5.70
CA THR A 59 -21.59 2.05 -5.05
C THR A 59 -20.76 3.13 -5.75
N LEU A 60 -19.58 2.78 -6.27
CA LEU A 60 -18.79 3.60 -7.19
C LEU A 60 -18.81 2.98 -8.60
N SER A 61 -18.93 3.83 -9.62
CA SER A 61 -18.61 3.42 -10.99
C SER A 61 -17.10 3.27 -11.18
N GLU A 62 -16.67 2.50 -12.18
CA GLU A 62 -15.25 2.36 -12.58
C GLU A 62 -14.52 3.72 -12.66
N GLU A 63 -15.07 4.69 -13.40
CA GLU A 63 -14.48 6.05 -13.55
C GLU A 63 -14.30 6.75 -12.19
N ALA A 64 -15.34 6.71 -11.35
CA ALA A 64 -15.29 7.33 -10.03
C ALA A 64 -14.30 6.63 -9.08
N ALA A 65 -14.23 5.30 -9.12
CA ALA A 65 -13.27 4.54 -8.30
C ALA A 65 -11.82 4.84 -8.70
N LEU A 66 -11.55 4.95 -10.01
CA LEU A 66 -10.24 5.33 -10.53
C LEU A 66 -9.87 6.79 -10.19
N ASP A 67 -10.83 7.71 -10.23
CA ASP A 67 -10.62 9.10 -9.82
C ASP A 67 -10.29 9.19 -8.32
N GLU A 68 -11.04 8.50 -7.46
CA GLU A 68 -10.75 8.42 -6.02
C GLU A 68 -9.37 7.80 -5.77
N LEU A 69 -9.05 6.67 -6.42
CA LEU A 69 -7.75 6.01 -6.27
C LEU A 69 -6.59 6.92 -6.69
N THR A 70 -6.76 7.68 -7.78
CA THR A 70 -5.79 8.69 -8.22
C THR A 70 -5.62 9.78 -7.18
N GLY A 71 -6.71 10.27 -6.58
CA GLY A 71 -6.65 11.25 -5.49
C GLY A 71 -5.86 10.75 -4.28
N VAL A 72 -6.12 9.52 -3.82
CA VAL A 72 -5.34 8.91 -2.73
C VAL A 72 -3.87 8.75 -3.11
N ARG A 73 -3.59 8.31 -4.34
CA ARG A 73 -2.23 8.15 -4.86
C ARG A 73 -1.45 9.46 -4.88
N ASP A 74 -2.06 10.53 -5.38
CA ASP A 74 -1.42 11.85 -5.47
C ASP A 74 -1.04 12.39 -4.08
N ILE A 75 -1.87 12.12 -3.06
CA ILE A 75 -1.61 12.48 -1.67
C ILE A 75 -0.46 11.64 -1.11
N VAL A 76 -0.62 10.30 -1.15
CA VAL A 76 0.29 9.36 -0.48
C VAL A 76 1.69 9.37 -1.11
N LEU A 77 1.79 9.50 -2.43
CA LEU A 77 3.07 9.52 -3.15
C LEU A 77 3.66 10.93 -3.32
N SER A 78 3.08 11.93 -2.66
CA SER A 78 3.68 13.26 -2.62
C SER A 78 5.00 13.24 -1.85
N GLU A 79 5.96 14.06 -2.27
CA GLU A 79 7.27 14.13 -1.62
C GLU A 79 7.11 14.64 -0.17
N PRO A 80 7.53 13.87 0.85
CA PRO A 80 7.39 14.28 2.24
C PRO A 80 8.31 15.47 2.54
N THR A 81 7.81 16.42 3.33
CA THR A 81 8.58 17.59 3.77
C THR A 81 8.76 17.52 5.28
N PHE A 82 10.02 17.42 5.72
CA PHE A 82 10.39 17.45 7.13
C PHE A 82 11.41 18.56 7.42
N GLU A 83 11.45 19.00 8.67
CA GLU A 83 12.43 19.93 9.23
C GLU A 83 13.27 19.22 10.31
N GLY A 84 14.58 19.49 10.36
CA GLY A 84 15.45 18.88 11.38
C GLY A 84 16.85 18.54 10.88
N ASP A 85 17.62 17.87 11.75
CA ASP A 85 18.96 17.35 11.42
C ASP A 85 18.89 15.91 10.87
N ASP A 86 17.75 15.23 11.04
CA ASP A 86 17.42 13.83 10.72
C ASP A 86 16.47 13.69 9.50
N VAL A 87 16.24 14.78 8.75
CA VAL A 87 15.33 14.81 7.59
C VAL A 87 15.64 13.72 6.55
N GLU A 88 16.92 13.51 6.22
CA GLU A 88 17.30 12.51 5.21
C GLU A 88 16.86 11.09 5.62
N GLU A 89 16.94 10.77 6.91
CA GLU A 89 16.54 9.46 7.45
C GLU A 89 15.02 9.30 7.41
N LYS A 90 14.27 10.30 7.86
CA LYS A 90 12.79 10.29 7.81
C LYS A 90 12.26 10.20 6.39
N VAL A 91 12.85 10.93 5.45
CA VAL A 91 12.49 10.83 4.03
C VAL A 91 12.74 9.41 3.50
N MET A 92 13.87 8.78 3.83
CA MET A 92 14.14 7.39 3.40
C MET A 92 13.15 6.38 3.99
N LEU A 93 12.70 6.57 5.24
CA LEU A 93 11.69 5.70 5.86
C LEU A 93 10.33 5.83 5.16
N ILE A 94 9.91 7.07 4.86
CA ILE A 94 8.67 7.30 4.11
C ILE A 94 8.78 6.81 2.67
N ASP A 95 9.93 6.95 2.02
CA ASP A 95 10.17 6.41 0.67
C ASP A 95 9.97 4.89 0.62
N GLY A 96 10.35 4.17 1.68
CA GLY A 96 10.06 2.74 1.84
C GLY A 96 8.55 2.46 1.89
N VAL A 97 7.81 3.17 2.74
CA VAL A 97 6.34 3.05 2.85
C VAL A 97 5.64 3.42 1.53
N GLN A 98 6.11 4.47 0.86
CA GLN A 98 5.56 4.87 -0.44
C GLN A 98 5.85 3.81 -1.51
N THR A 99 7.07 3.26 -1.52
CA THR A 99 7.49 2.20 -2.43
C THR A 99 6.64 0.94 -2.27
N SER A 100 6.36 0.51 -1.04
CA SER A 100 5.49 -0.66 -0.78
C SER A 100 4.09 -0.45 -1.34
N LEU A 101 3.51 0.75 -1.15
CA LEU A 101 2.16 1.12 -1.59
C LEU A 101 2.02 1.24 -3.11
N VAL A 102 3.11 1.46 -3.86
CA VAL A 102 3.07 1.50 -5.33
C VAL A 102 2.40 0.24 -5.91
N CYS A 103 2.77 -0.95 -5.41
CA CYS A 103 2.18 -2.21 -5.87
C CYS A 103 0.69 -2.31 -5.52
N VAL A 104 0.29 -1.78 -4.37
CA VAL A 104 -1.10 -1.78 -3.89
C VAL A 104 -1.98 -0.92 -4.80
N PHE A 105 -1.53 0.28 -5.15
CA PHE A 105 -2.24 1.15 -6.10
C PHE A 105 -2.41 0.48 -7.47
N TYR A 106 -1.34 -0.10 -8.02
CA TYR A 106 -1.42 -0.77 -9.31
C TYR A 106 -2.31 -2.01 -9.29
N ALA A 107 -2.31 -2.78 -8.20
CA ALA A 107 -3.21 -3.92 -8.02
C ALA A 107 -4.68 -3.48 -7.98
N ALA A 108 -5.00 -2.42 -7.25
CA ALA A 108 -6.36 -1.87 -7.21
C ALA A 108 -6.81 -1.35 -8.58
N GLU A 109 -5.95 -0.60 -9.28
CA GLU A 109 -6.23 -0.09 -10.63
C GLU A 109 -6.48 -1.23 -11.63
N GLU A 110 -5.58 -2.22 -11.67
CA GLU A 110 -5.72 -3.38 -12.55
C GLU A 110 -6.98 -4.18 -12.23
N TYR A 111 -7.29 -4.39 -10.95
CA TYR A 111 -8.52 -5.09 -10.55
C TYR A 111 -9.78 -4.35 -11.01
N ILE A 112 -9.84 -3.03 -10.85
CA ILE A 112 -10.98 -2.21 -11.28
C ILE A 112 -11.16 -2.29 -12.81
N VAL A 113 -10.08 -2.18 -13.58
CA VAL A 113 -10.11 -2.10 -15.05
C VAL A 113 -10.26 -3.46 -15.72
N ALA A 114 -9.53 -4.47 -15.25
CA ALA A 114 -9.38 -5.77 -15.91
C ALA A 114 -9.96 -6.94 -15.11
N GLY A 115 -10.29 -6.72 -13.83
CA GLY A 115 -10.68 -7.77 -12.91
C GLY A 115 -9.47 -8.56 -12.38
N PRO A 116 -9.73 -9.68 -11.66
CA PRO A 116 -8.67 -10.48 -11.10
C PRO A 116 -7.86 -11.22 -12.17
N ALA A 117 -6.57 -11.36 -11.91
CA ALA A 117 -5.68 -12.20 -12.70
C ALA A 117 -6.08 -13.69 -12.67
N GLU A 118 -5.37 -14.50 -13.45
CA GLU A 118 -5.57 -15.95 -13.49
C GLU A 118 -5.40 -16.57 -12.10
N ALA A 119 -6.31 -17.48 -11.73
CA ALA A 119 -6.25 -18.16 -10.44
C ALA A 119 -5.12 -19.21 -10.45
N VAL A 120 -3.95 -18.81 -9.95
CA VAL A 120 -2.81 -19.66 -9.62
C VAL A 120 -2.40 -19.44 -8.16
N PRO A 121 -1.66 -20.37 -7.53
CA PRO A 121 -1.14 -20.13 -6.19
C PRO A 121 -0.34 -18.82 -6.14
N LEU A 122 -0.64 -17.94 -5.17
CA LEU A 122 -0.01 -16.62 -5.10
C LEU A 122 1.51 -16.68 -4.99
N GLY A 123 2.05 -17.71 -4.33
CA GLY A 123 3.49 -17.97 -4.29
C GLY A 123 4.13 -18.09 -5.68
N GLU A 124 3.42 -18.56 -6.71
CA GLU A 124 3.95 -18.63 -8.08
C GLU A 124 4.16 -17.23 -8.67
N TYR A 125 3.29 -16.26 -8.36
CA TYR A 125 3.50 -14.86 -8.74
C TYR A 125 4.70 -14.27 -8.01
N VAL A 126 4.85 -14.55 -6.72
CA VAL A 126 5.98 -14.07 -5.91
C VAL A 126 7.31 -14.62 -6.41
N GLU A 127 7.37 -15.92 -6.70
CA GLU A 127 8.56 -16.55 -7.27
C GLU A 127 8.93 -15.96 -8.64
N ALA A 128 7.92 -15.71 -9.48
CA ALA A 128 8.13 -15.06 -10.78
C ALA A 128 8.62 -13.62 -10.64
N ALA A 129 8.08 -12.85 -9.68
CA ALA A 129 8.51 -11.51 -9.36
C ALA A 129 9.98 -11.47 -8.90
N ALA A 130 10.35 -12.36 -7.98
CA ALA A 130 11.71 -12.47 -7.48
C ALA A 130 12.71 -12.90 -8.56
N ALA A 131 12.29 -13.77 -9.48
CA ALA A 131 13.11 -14.13 -10.64
C ALA A 131 13.34 -12.94 -11.58
N ALA A 132 12.28 -12.16 -11.86
CA ALA A 132 12.36 -10.96 -12.69
C ALA A 132 13.24 -9.88 -12.06
N GLU A 133 13.14 -9.64 -10.75
CA GLU A 133 14.00 -8.70 -10.02
C GLU A 133 15.49 -9.08 -10.14
N LYS A 134 15.82 -10.38 -10.03
CA LYS A 134 17.20 -10.88 -10.22
C LYS A 134 17.73 -10.69 -11.64
N GLU A 135 16.82 -10.57 -12.60
CA GLU A 135 17.13 -10.26 -14.01
C GLU A 135 17.11 -8.75 -14.29
N GLU A 136 16.94 -7.91 -13.27
CA GLU A 136 16.79 -6.45 -13.36
C GLU A 136 15.56 -6.00 -14.19
N ASP A 137 14.58 -6.89 -14.37
CA ASP A 137 13.30 -6.59 -15.04
C ASP A 137 12.25 -6.17 -14.01
N LEU A 138 12.40 -4.93 -13.52
CA LEU A 138 11.55 -4.39 -12.46
C LEU A 138 10.08 -4.21 -12.88
N ASP A 139 9.85 -3.90 -14.15
CA ASP A 139 8.49 -3.78 -14.70
C ASP A 139 7.78 -5.14 -14.67
N ALA A 140 8.47 -6.22 -15.04
CA ALA A 140 7.92 -7.57 -14.93
C ALA A 140 7.74 -7.99 -13.47
N ALA A 141 8.70 -7.67 -12.59
CA ALA A 141 8.60 -7.98 -11.17
C ALA A 141 7.36 -7.33 -10.53
N LEU A 142 7.17 -6.03 -10.76
CA LEU A 142 5.98 -5.30 -10.32
C LEU A 142 4.71 -5.90 -10.93
N GLY A 143 4.71 -6.19 -12.24
CA GLY A 143 3.56 -6.77 -12.93
C GLY A 143 3.08 -8.09 -12.33
N TYR A 144 4.00 -8.97 -11.91
CA TYR A 144 3.65 -10.21 -11.23
C TYR A 144 3.03 -9.98 -9.84
N LEU A 145 3.56 -9.04 -9.06
CA LEU A 145 2.97 -8.72 -7.75
C LEU A 145 1.64 -7.97 -7.87
N VAL A 146 1.47 -7.14 -8.90
CA VAL A 146 0.17 -6.53 -9.24
C VAL A 146 -0.86 -7.62 -9.49
N GLN A 147 -0.51 -8.66 -10.28
CA GLN A 147 -1.38 -9.81 -10.50
C GLN A 147 -1.71 -10.52 -9.18
N ALA A 148 -0.73 -10.75 -8.30
CA ALA A 148 -0.98 -11.30 -6.97
C ALA A 148 -1.95 -10.42 -6.16
N GLY A 149 -1.76 -9.10 -6.17
CA GLY A 149 -2.63 -8.14 -5.50
C GLY A 149 -4.07 -8.18 -6.01
N THR A 150 -4.30 -8.32 -7.32
CA THR A 150 -5.67 -8.49 -7.86
C THR A 150 -6.36 -9.76 -7.34
N ARG A 151 -5.59 -10.82 -7.07
CA ARG A 151 -6.12 -12.06 -6.50
C ARG A 151 -6.40 -11.92 -5.00
N ILE A 152 -5.58 -11.17 -4.28
CA ILE A 152 -5.83 -10.80 -2.87
C ILE A 152 -7.15 -10.04 -2.75
N ILE A 153 -7.39 -9.09 -3.65
CA ILE A 153 -8.66 -8.36 -3.71
C ILE A 153 -9.84 -9.30 -3.95
N GLU A 154 -9.71 -10.27 -4.86
CA GLU A 154 -10.74 -11.32 -5.11
C GLU A 154 -10.95 -12.26 -3.90
N GLY A 155 -10.04 -12.24 -2.91
CA GLY A 155 -10.14 -13.00 -1.67
C GLY A 155 -9.21 -14.22 -1.56
N ASP A 156 -8.20 -14.35 -2.44
CA ASP A 156 -7.13 -15.33 -2.24
C ASP A 156 -6.18 -14.86 -1.12
N GLU A 157 -5.67 -15.79 -0.31
CA GLU A 157 -4.75 -15.47 0.79
C GLU A 157 -3.28 -15.79 0.42
N LEU A 158 -2.40 -14.82 0.63
CA LEU A 158 -0.95 -14.92 0.52
C LEU A 158 -0.38 -15.39 1.86
N ASP A 159 0.25 -16.57 1.85
CA ASP A 159 1.04 -17.04 2.97
C ASP A 159 2.40 -16.32 2.99
N MET A 160 2.57 -15.41 3.96
CA MET A 160 3.78 -14.59 4.09
C MET A 160 5.05 -15.38 4.40
N SER A 161 4.97 -16.68 4.69
CA SER A 161 6.18 -17.53 4.73
C SER A 161 6.93 -17.57 3.39
N VAL A 162 6.26 -17.26 2.27
CA VAL A 162 6.94 -17.12 0.97
C VAL A 162 7.97 -15.98 0.97
N ALA A 163 7.75 -14.93 1.77
CA ALA A 163 8.65 -13.78 1.86
C ALA A 163 9.96 -14.13 2.59
N GLU A 164 10.00 -15.18 3.42
CA GLU A 164 11.21 -15.60 4.14
C GLU A 164 12.35 -16.04 3.21
N ASP A 165 12.01 -16.54 2.02
CA ASP A 165 12.96 -17.00 1.00
C ASP A 165 13.35 -15.90 -0.02
N ILE A 166 12.79 -14.69 0.13
CA ILE A 166 13.01 -13.56 -0.77
C ILE A 166 14.19 -12.72 -0.29
N GLU A 167 15.06 -12.33 -1.22
CA GLU A 167 16.17 -11.42 -0.93
C GLU A 167 15.61 -10.00 -0.71
N TYR A 168 16.19 -9.26 0.24
CA TYR A 168 15.75 -7.89 0.50
C TYR A 168 15.94 -7.01 -0.75
N GLY A 169 14.87 -6.38 -1.20
CA GLY A 169 14.77 -5.66 -2.47
C GLY A 169 13.36 -5.07 -2.68
N LEU A 170 13.06 -4.64 -3.91
CA LEU A 170 11.75 -4.09 -4.26
C LEU A 170 10.64 -5.13 -4.12
N VAL A 171 10.90 -6.39 -4.46
CA VAL A 171 9.89 -7.45 -4.30
C VAL A 171 9.51 -7.63 -2.84
N SER A 172 10.46 -7.59 -1.90
CA SER A 172 10.13 -7.69 -0.47
C SER A 172 9.35 -6.48 0.05
N GLU A 173 9.68 -5.27 -0.41
CA GLU A 173 8.93 -4.05 -0.06
C GLU A 173 7.49 -4.09 -0.60
N TRP A 174 7.30 -4.48 -1.85
CA TRP A 174 5.97 -4.62 -2.44
C TRP A 174 5.14 -5.73 -1.79
N LEU A 175 5.76 -6.86 -1.39
CA LEU A 175 5.09 -7.90 -0.62
C LEU A 175 4.58 -7.39 0.73
N ASN A 176 5.35 -6.52 1.39
CA ASN A 176 4.90 -5.89 2.63
C ASN A 176 3.65 -5.02 2.39
N GLY A 177 3.61 -4.26 1.30
CA GLY A 177 2.40 -3.52 0.91
C GLY A 177 1.21 -4.42 0.59
N LEU A 178 1.43 -5.57 -0.06
CA LEU A 178 0.38 -6.55 -0.35
C LEU A 178 -0.17 -7.22 0.92
N ASP A 179 0.64 -7.40 1.96
CA ASP A 179 0.19 -7.90 3.26
C ASP A 179 -0.74 -6.91 3.97
N SER A 180 -0.42 -5.61 3.90
CA SER A 180 -1.32 -4.54 4.36
C SER A 180 -2.62 -4.52 3.57
N LEU A 181 -2.58 -4.67 2.24
CA LEU A 181 -3.77 -4.79 1.40
C LEU A 181 -4.62 -6.00 1.80
N GLN A 182 -4.01 -7.17 2.01
CA GLN A 182 -4.70 -8.38 2.43
C GLN A 182 -5.42 -8.20 3.76
N SER A 183 -4.74 -7.59 4.73
CA SER A 183 -5.31 -7.26 6.04
C SER A 183 -6.50 -6.31 5.91
N ALA A 184 -6.33 -5.24 5.12
CA ALA A 184 -7.36 -4.24 4.86
C ALA A 184 -8.59 -4.80 4.14
N MET A 185 -8.41 -5.70 3.17
CA MET A 185 -9.52 -6.37 2.47
C MET A 185 -10.28 -7.34 3.38
N SER A 186 -9.60 -7.95 4.35
CA SER A 186 -10.20 -8.89 5.30
C SER A 186 -11.02 -8.18 6.37
N ASP A 187 -10.51 -7.07 6.89
CA ASP A 187 -11.17 -6.27 7.92
C ASP A 187 -10.81 -4.78 7.78
N PRO A 188 -11.61 -3.98 7.03
CA PRO A 188 -11.33 -2.56 6.80
C PRO A 188 -11.73 -1.70 8.02
N GLU A 189 -11.25 -2.03 9.21
CA GLU A 189 -11.34 -1.15 10.38
C GLU A 189 -10.37 0.01 10.24
N VAL A 190 -10.76 1.20 10.72
CA VAL A 190 -9.88 2.38 10.72
C VAL A 190 -8.75 2.10 11.70
N VAL A 191 -7.50 2.32 11.27
CA VAL A 191 -6.36 2.34 12.19
C VAL A 191 -6.56 3.53 13.13
N GLU A 192 -6.95 3.24 14.37
CA GLU A 192 -7.07 4.28 15.39
C GLU A 192 -5.67 4.78 15.75
N GLU A 193 -5.51 6.10 15.77
CA GLU A 193 -4.31 6.72 16.34
C GLU A 193 -4.21 6.23 17.81
N GLU A 194 -3.08 5.62 18.19
CA GLU A 194 -2.84 5.32 19.61
C GLU A 194 -2.77 6.66 20.37
N ASP A 195 -3.89 7.09 20.97
CA ASP A 195 -3.96 8.19 21.92
C ASP A 195 -3.09 7.85 23.16
N GLU A 196 -1.98 8.56 23.38
CA GLU A 196 -1.26 8.56 24.67
C GLU A 196 -2.04 9.27 25.80
#